data_AF-A0A3L6QGH9-F1
#
_entry.id   AF-A0A3L6QGH9-F1
#
_cell.length_a   1.000
_cell.length_b   1.000
_cell.length_c   1.000
_cell.angle_alpha   90.00
_cell.angle_beta   90.00
_cell.angle_gamma   90.00
#
_symmetry.space_group_name_H-M   'P 1'
#
loop_
_entity.id
_entity.type
_entity.pdbx_description
1 polymer ?
#
loop_
_entity_poly.entity_id
_entity_poly.type
_entity_poly.pdbx_seq_one_letter_code
_entity_poly.pdbx_strand_id
1 'polypeptide(L)'
;MARFIGGSAADVLDPHLARAPAAERALEMLLELAFRCMGPVRQDRPAMSDCCRALWTIRKTYRDMLAADVTPQHSDRPTGDLWRI
;
A
#
# COMPACT_ATOMS: atom_id res chain seq x y z
N MET A 1 16.23 8.73 12.36
CA MET A 1 16.02 8.26 10.97
C MET A 1 16.80 6.99 10.58
N ALA A 2 17.61 6.38 11.46
CA ALA A 2 18.45 5.23 11.09
C ALA A 2 17.68 3.99 10.60
N ARG A 3 16.43 3.76 11.04
CA ARG A 3 15.60 2.60 10.61
C ARG A 3 15.20 2.62 9.12
N PHE A 4 15.35 3.76 8.43
CA PHE A 4 15.08 3.86 7.00
C PHE A 4 16.32 3.67 6.11
N ILE A 5 17.49 3.94 6.68
CA ILE A 5 18.74 4.05 5.91
C ILE A 5 19.32 2.65 5.59
N GLY A 6 18.82 1.60 6.26
CA GLY A 6 19.33 0.23 6.18
C GLY A 6 18.53 -0.77 5.33
N GLY A 7 17.41 -0.38 4.73
CA GLY A 7 16.70 -1.21 3.75
C GLY A 7 15.67 -2.18 4.35
N SER A 8 14.43 -1.72 4.42
CA SER A 8 13.17 -2.44 4.15
C SER A 8 12.06 -1.70 4.90
N ALA A 9 11.15 -1.05 4.18
CA ALA A 9 10.02 -0.35 4.79
C ALA A 9 9.20 -1.30 5.70
N ALA A 10 9.15 -2.57 5.33
CA ALA A 10 8.42 -3.62 6.04
C ALA A 10 8.97 -3.92 7.44
N ASP A 11 10.20 -3.50 7.80
CA ASP A 11 10.79 -3.72 9.12
C ASP A 11 10.36 -2.66 10.16
N VAL A 12 9.66 -1.62 9.70
CA VAL A 12 9.07 -0.58 10.55
C VAL A 12 7.59 -0.85 10.83
N LEU A 13 6.96 -1.77 10.08
CA LEU A 13 5.58 -2.16 10.32
C LEU A 13 5.42 -2.76 11.71
N ASP A 14 4.30 -2.44 12.38
CA ASP A 14 3.93 -3.07 13.63
C ASP A 14 3.87 -4.60 13.43
N PRO A 15 4.60 -5.40 14.24
CA PRO A 15 4.59 -6.86 14.13
C PRO A 15 3.20 -7.51 14.28
N HIS A 16 2.25 -6.80 14.89
CA HIS A 16 0.88 -7.27 15.06
C HIS A 16 -0.03 -6.94 13.87
N LEU A 17 0.45 -6.19 12.87
CA LEU A 17 -0.28 -5.95 11.63
C LEU A 17 -0.01 -7.06 10.62
N ALA A 18 -1.06 -7.43 9.88
CA ALA A 18 -0.93 -8.40 8.79
C ALA A 18 0.01 -7.86 7.70
N ARG A 19 1.06 -8.62 7.40
CA ARG A 19 1.94 -8.36 6.26
C ARG A 19 1.23 -8.79 4.97
N ALA A 20 0.44 -7.88 4.42
CA ALA A 20 -0.21 -8.03 3.13
C ALA A 20 0.47 -7.11 2.10
N PRO A 21 0.47 -7.46 0.79
CA PRO A 21 1.02 -6.59 -0.25
C PRO A 21 0.40 -5.18 -0.23
N ALA A 22 -0.90 -5.10 0.06
CA ALA A 22 -1.60 -3.83 0.26
C ALA A 22 -1.00 -3.01 1.43
N ALA A 23 -0.70 -3.67 2.56
CA ALA A 23 -0.16 -3.02 3.75
C ALA A 23 1.28 -2.53 3.52
N GLU A 24 2.12 -3.35 2.88
CA GLU A 24 3.49 -2.97 2.51
C GLU A 24 3.48 -1.76 1.57
N ARG A 25 2.62 -1.77 0.55
CA ARG A 25 2.52 -0.64 -0.38
C ARG A 25 2.01 0.63 0.30
N ALA A 26 0.99 0.53 1.15
CA ALA A 26 0.49 1.66 1.91
C ALA A 26 1.55 2.22 2.86
N LEU A 27 2.35 1.35 3.47
CA LEU A 27 3.43 1.71 4.37
C LEU A 27 4.53 2.51 3.66
N GLU A 28 4.97 2.09 2.47
CA GLU A 28 5.92 2.86 1.66
C GLU A 28 5.42 4.29 1.38
N MET A 29 4.16 4.42 0.96
CA MET A 29 3.56 5.72 0.65
C MET A 29 3.41 6.59 1.91
N LEU A 30 3.08 5.99 3.06
CA LEU A 30 3.02 6.70 4.35
C LEU A 30 4.38 7.22 4.78
N LEU A 31 5.43 6.42 4.59
CA LEU A 31 6.77 6.78 5.01
C LEU A 31 7.36 7.88 4.13
N GLU A 32 7.06 7.88 2.83
CA GLU A 32 7.36 9.00 1.94
C GLU A 32 6.67 10.30 2.39
N LEU A 33 5.37 10.23 2.73
CA LEU A 33 4.66 11.39 3.28
C LEU A 33 5.27 11.85 4.62
N ALA A 34 5.60 10.92 5.51
CA ALA A 34 6.20 11.22 6.80
C ALA A 34 7.56 11.91 6.62
N PHE A 35 8.39 11.46 5.67
CA PHE A 35 9.66 12.09 5.34
C PHE A 35 9.47 13.55 4.94
N ARG A 36 8.51 13.83 4.04
CA ARG A 36 8.17 15.21 3.63
C ARG A 36 7.64 16.06 4.80
N CYS A 37 6.79 15.49 5.65
CA CYS A 37 6.29 16.17 6.86
C CYS A 37 7.42 16.52 7.85
N MET A 38 8.47 15.71 7.89
CA MET A 38 9.66 15.90 8.73
C MET A 38 10.73 16.78 8.08
N GLY A 39 10.41 17.51 7.00
CA GLY A 39 11.33 18.42 6.34
C GLY A 39 12.08 19.33 7.34
N PRO A 40 13.40 19.52 7.19
CA PRO A 40 14.21 20.24 8.18
C PRO A 40 13.79 21.70 8.29
N VAL A 41 13.34 22.31 7.19
CA VAL A 41 12.86 23.69 7.15
C VAL A 41 11.36 23.76 6.86
N ARG A 42 10.70 24.80 7.37
CA ARG A 42 9.24 24.96 7.27
C ARG A 42 8.74 24.94 5.83
N GLN A 43 9.46 25.56 4.89
CA GLN A 43 9.04 25.59 3.48
C GLN A 43 9.11 24.23 2.77
N ASP A 44 9.89 23.27 3.27
CA ASP A 44 10.01 21.94 2.67
C ASP A 44 8.84 21.03 3.08
N ARG A 45 8.17 21.38 4.19
CA ARG A 45 7.05 20.63 4.71
C ARG A 45 5.79 20.91 3.88
N PRO A 46 5.00 19.88 3.55
CA PRO A 46 3.75 20.06 2.82
C PRO A 46 2.73 20.86 3.64
N ALA A 47 1.83 21.54 2.94
CA ALA A 47 0.65 22.12 3.59
C ALA A 47 -0.26 20.99 4.12
N MET A 48 -1.00 21.25 5.18
CA MET A 48 -1.88 20.23 5.77
C MET A 48 -2.94 19.72 4.78
N SER A 49 -3.38 20.56 3.83
CA SER A 49 -4.26 20.16 2.73
C SER A 49 -3.65 19.09 1.83
N ASP A 50 -2.34 19.17 1.59
CA ASP A 50 -1.61 18.21 0.76
C ASP A 50 -1.41 16.90 1.51
N CYS A 51 -1.15 16.96 2.82
CA CYS A 51 -1.14 15.79 3.69
C CYS A 51 -2.49 15.06 3.65
N CYS A 52 -3.61 15.78 3.80
CA CYS A 52 -4.95 15.20 3.72
C CYS A 52 -5.20 14.52 2.36
N ARG A 53 -4.80 15.17 1.26
CA ARG A 53 -4.93 14.61 -0.09
C ARG A 53 -4.10 13.33 -0.24
N ALA A 54 -2.85 13.35 0.20
CA ALA A 54 -1.96 12.19 0.14
C ALA A 54 -2.50 11.03 0.98
N LEU A 55 -2.94 11.29 2.22
CA LEU A 55 -3.55 10.28 3.09
C LEU A 55 -4.83 9.69 2.49
N TRP A 56 -5.65 10.51 1.83
CA TRP A 56 -6.84 10.00 1.15
C TRP A 56 -6.47 9.07 0.00
N THR A 57 -5.47 9.43 -0.81
CA THR A 57 -4.94 8.57 -1.88
C THR A 57 -4.38 7.26 -1.33
N ILE A 58 -3.56 7.31 -0.26
CA ILE A 58 -3.02 6.12 0.41
C ILE A 58 -4.15 5.18 0.85
N ARG A 59 -5.15 5.73 1.56
CA ARG A 59 -6.31 4.95 2.03
C ARG A 59 -7.08 4.34 0.86
N LYS A 60 -7.26 5.06 -0.24
CA LYS A 60 -7.93 4.55 -1.43
C LYS A 60 -7.13 3.41 -2.06
N THR A 61 -5.83 3.62 -2.34
CA THR A 61 -4.94 2.59 -2.89
C THR A 61 -4.96 1.31 -2.05
N TYR A 62 -4.86 1.43 -0.72
CA TYR A 62 -4.94 0.29 0.18
C TYR A 62 -6.24 -0.50 0.01
N ARG A 63 -7.39 0.19 -0.02
CA ARG A 63 -8.71 -0.45 -0.19
C ARG A 63 -8.89 -1.07 -1.57
N ASP A 64 -8.41 -0.41 -2.61
CA ASP A 64 -8.49 -0.90 -3.98
C ASP A 64 -7.67 -2.19 -4.15
N MET A 65 -6.47 -2.25 -3.54
CA MET A 65 -5.64 -3.47 -3.52
C MET A 65 -6.30 -4.61 -2.75
N LEU A 66 -6.84 -4.34 -1.56
CA LEU A 66 -7.59 -5.35 -0.80
C LEU A 66 -8.80 -5.87 -1.57
N ALA A 67 -9.51 -5.01 -2.31
CA ALA A 67 -10.64 -5.43 -3.12
C ALA A 67 -10.20 -6.32 -4.30
N ALA A 68 -9.07 -6.00 -4.92
CA ALA A 68 -8.50 -6.82 -6.00
C ALA A 68 -8.11 -8.23 -5.51
N ASP A 69 -7.53 -8.33 -4.30
CA ASP A 69 -7.15 -9.61 -3.67
C ASP A 69 -8.36 -10.50 -3.36
N VAL A 70 -9.56 -9.92 -3.16
CA VAL A 70 -10.81 -10.63 -2.85
C VAL A 70 -11.51 -11.15 -4.11
N THR A 71 -11.12 -10.70 -5.31
CA THR A 71 -11.73 -11.17 -6.56
C THR A 71 -11.44 -12.67 -6.74
N PRO A 72 -12.45 -13.55 -6.80
CA PRO A 72 -12.20 -14.95 -7.07
C PRO A 72 -11.53 -15.05 -8.43
N GLN A 73 -10.38 -15.70 -8.50
CA GLN A 73 -9.83 -16.16 -9.77
C GLN A 73 -10.90 -17.07 -10.38
N HIS A 74 -11.68 -16.56 -11.34
CA HIS A 74 -12.48 -17.42 -12.20
C HIS A 74 -11.46 -18.25 -12.95
N SER A 75 -11.23 -19.47 -12.45
CA SER A 75 -10.44 -20.47 -13.14
C SER A 75 -11.10 -20.63 -14.51
N ASP A 76 -10.44 -20.16 -15.56
CA ASP A 76 -10.65 -20.63 -16.93
C ASP A 76 -10.32 -22.12 -16.94
N ARG A 77 -11.25 -22.92 -16.44
CA ARG A 77 -11.26 -24.36 -16.65
C ARG A 77 -11.62 -24.49 -18.13
N PRO A 78 -10.75 -25.06 -18.99
CA PRO A 78 -11.18 -25.30 -20.36
C PRO A 78 -12.35 -26.27 -20.27
N THR A 79 -13.53 -25.81 -20.68
CA THR A 79 -14.68 -26.66 -21.00
C THR A 79 -14.33 -27.41 -22.28
N GLY A 80 -13.35 -28.31 -22.17
CA GLY A 80 -13.02 -29.29 -23.18
C GLY A 80 -13.94 -30.50 -22.98
N ASP A 81 -14.78 -30.74 -23.98
CA ASP A 81 -15.34 -32.04 -24.33
C ASP A 81 -16.29 -32.70 -23.32
N LEU A 82 -17.49 -32.13 -23.17
CA LEU A 82 -18.62 -32.82 -22.53
C LEU A 82 -19.92 -32.76 -23.35
N TRP A 83 -19.85 -33.08 -24.64
CA TRP A 83 -21.07 -33.42 -25.41
C TRP A 83 -20.87 -34.47 -26.52
N ARG A 84 -19.84 -35.32 -26.48
CA ARG A 84 -19.79 -36.52 -27.34
C ARG A 84 -20.36 -37.75 -26.63
N ILE A 85 -21.70 -37.83 -26.52
CA ILE A 85 -22.48 -39.08 -26.54
C ILE A 85 -23.83 -38.78 -27.18
#